data_AF-A0A563W4W2-F1
#
_entry.id   AF-A0A563W4W2-F1
#
_cell.length_a   1.000
_cell.length_b   1.000
_cell.length_c   1.000
_cell.angle_alpha   90.00
_cell.angle_beta   90.00
_cell.angle_gamma   90.00
#
_symmetry.space_group_name_H-M   'P 1'
#
loop_
_entity.id
_entity.type
_entity.pdbx_description
1 polymer ?
#
loop_
_entity_poly.entity_id
_entity_poly.type
_entity_poly.pdbx_seq_one_letter_code
_entity_poly.pdbx_strand_id
1 'polypeptide(L)'
;MSSNQDLTQNSDRKISIKLHICLFSEDKELVHSAQKLLNKDIYHLSLVSHQESLVELIENQREKIDCLLVSNDNVSRQLLSQLGQLGLLFPAVIAYSEDDFSQEQITLYHPAEVKFSLVSAEKIDTQINLALTNFLNLSPHAPLKEHLPQNTQERTESHNLLALQQHRLAEKLQERLGYLGVYYKRNSQDFYQNLTKSQQKQLHQQLATDYRKIILSYFEDESNINQIIDRFVNQAFFADISVSQILEIHMELMDEFAQQLKLEGRSEDILLDYRLAVIDIVAHLCEMYRRSIPREDVSLDI
;
A
#
# COMPACT_ATOMS: atom_id res chain seq x y z
N MET A 1 -48.99 -18.80 -14.97
CA MET A 1 -48.90 -17.33 -14.96
C MET A 1 -48.91 -16.94 -13.49
N SER A 2 -47.85 -16.52 -12.82
CA SER A 2 -46.57 -15.90 -13.20
C SER A 2 -45.55 -16.35 -12.14
N SER A 3 -44.40 -16.93 -12.50
CA SER A 3 -43.13 -16.27 -12.84
C SER A 3 -42.58 -15.32 -11.76
N ASN A 4 -41.57 -15.82 -11.05
CA ASN A 4 -40.37 -15.18 -10.50
C ASN A 4 -40.49 -13.83 -9.79
N GLN A 5 -40.21 -13.84 -8.48
CA GLN A 5 -39.55 -12.75 -7.77
C GLN A 5 -38.40 -13.31 -6.92
N ASP A 6 -37.22 -13.27 -7.53
CA ASP A 6 -35.97 -12.72 -6.99
C ASP A 6 -35.44 -13.26 -5.66
N LEU A 7 -34.86 -14.46 -5.76
CA LEU A 7 -33.63 -14.84 -5.06
C LEU A 7 -32.43 -14.13 -5.70
N THR A 8 -32.13 -12.89 -5.29
CA THR A 8 -30.80 -12.27 -5.50
C THR A 8 -30.55 -11.19 -4.45
N GLN A 9 -30.23 -11.60 -3.22
CA GLN A 9 -29.49 -10.76 -2.27
C GLN A 9 -28.14 -11.42 -2.00
N ASN A 10 -27.24 -11.29 -2.98
CA ASN A 10 -25.81 -11.30 -2.75
C ASN A 10 -25.14 -10.70 -3.99
N SER A 11 -25.36 -9.41 -4.20
CA SER A 11 -24.61 -8.65 -5.20
C SER A 11 -23.24 -8.34 -4.60
N ASP A 12 -22.23 -9.03 -5.12
CA ASP A 12 -20.89 -8.54 -5.40
C ASP A 12 -20.45 -7.32 -4.57
N ARG A 13 -19.56 -7.52 -3.60
CA ARG A 13 -18.65 -6.47 -3.15
C ARG A 13 -17.69 -6.14 -4.31
N LYS A 14 -18.21 -5.47 -5.34
CA LYS A 14 -17.41 -4.84 -6.38
C LYS A 14 -16.64 -3.73 -5.70
N ILE A 15 -15.33 -3.92 -5.50
CA ILE A 15 -14.45 -2.87 -5.01
C ILE A 15 -14.57 -1.71 -6.00
N SER A 16 -15.00 -0.55 -5.51
CA SER A 16 -15.07 0.65 -6.36
C SER A 16 -13.66 1.07 -6.72
N ILE A 17 -13.35 1.08 -8.01
CA ILE A 17 -12.04 1.47 -8.56
C ILE A 17 -11.73 2.97 -8.30
N LYS A 18 -12.74 3.76 -7.90
CA LYS A 18 -12.58 5.19 -7.61
C LYS A 18 -11.86 5.40 -6.27
N LEU A 19 -10.86 6.27 -6.26
CA LEU A 19 -10.25 6.72 -5.01
C LEU A 19 -11.18 7.70 -4.29
N HIS A 20 -11.51 7.38 -3.05
CA HIS A 20 -12.31 8.20 -2.18
C HIS A 20 -11.41 9.21 -1.47
N ILE A 21 -11.52 10.47 -1.89
CA ILE A 21 -10.81 11.58 -1.30
C ILE A 21 -11.78 12.29 -0.37
N CYS A 22 -11.40 12.39 0.90
CA CYS A 22 -12.14 13.21 1.84
C CYS A 22 -11.49 14.58 1.90
N LEU A 23 -12.25 15.61 1.50
CA LEU A 23 -11.82 16.99 1.59
C LEU A 23 -12.45 17.65 2.81
N PHE A 24 -11.61 18.12 3.72
CA PHE A 24 -12.00 18.93 4.84
C PHE A 24 -11.35 20.32 4.72
N SER A 25 -12.18 21.33 4.44
CA SER A 25 -11.72 22.71 4.37
C SER A 25 -12.88 23.69 4.50
N GLU A 26 -12.64 24.79 5.22
CA GLU A 26 -13.52 25.96 5.24
C GLU A 26 -13.21 26.94 4.09
N ASP A 27 -12.07 26.74 3.40
CA ASP A 27 -11.64 27.58 2.30
C ASP A 27 -12.40 27.26 1.01
N LYS A 28 -13.19 28.24 0.55
CA LYS A 28 -14.01 28.13 -0.65
C LYS A 28 -13.18 27.99 -1.92
N GLU A 29 -11.97 28.56 -1.97
CA GLU A 29 -11.10 28.48 -3.14
C GLU A 29 -10.50 27.08 -3.31
N LEU A 30 -10.07 26.46 -2.20
CA LEU A 30 -9.62 25.08 -2.17
C LEU A 30 -10.75 24.12 -2.57
N VAL A 31 -11.94 24.30 -1.97
CA VAL A 31 -13.12 23.49 -2.27
C VAL A 31 -13.48 23.57 -3.75
N HIS A 32 -13.53 24.78 -4.32
CA HIS A 32 -13.85 24.97 -5.72
C HIS A 32 -12.80 24.35 -6.65
N SER A 33 -11.51 24.55 -6.33
CA SER A 33 -10.40 24.01 -7.12
C SER A 33 -10.35 22.48 -7.07
N ALA A 34 -10.50 21.90 -5.88
CA ALA A 34 -10.54 20.46 -5.68
C ALA A 34 -11.73 19.83 -6.38
N GLN A 35 -12.93 20.43 -6.30
CA GLN A 35 -14.09 19.98 -7.07
C GLN A 35 -13.82 20.02 -8.58
N LYS A 36 -13.26 21.11 -9.11
CA LYS A 36 -13.00 21.23 -10.55
C LYS A 36 -11.99 20.19 -11.05
N LEU A 37 -10.94 19.92 -10.27
CA LEU A 37 -9.83 19.05 -10.67
C LEU A 37 -10.04 17.56 -10.36
N LEU A 38 -10.79 17.26 -9.29
CA LEU A 38 -11.09 15.91 -8.83
C LEU A 38 -12.47 15.42 -9.25
N ASN A 39 -13.27 16.20 -9.99
CA ASN A 39 -14.50 15.71 -10.64
C ASN A 39 -14.21 14.86 -11.89
N LYS A 40 -13.18 14.00 -11.80
CA LYS A 40 -12.82 13.01 -12.81
C LYS A 40 -13.46 11.67 -12.42
N ASP A 41 -13.72 10.81 -13.40
CA ASP A 41 -14.32 9.48 -13.17
C ASP A 41 -13.52 8.57 -12.21
N ILE A 42 -12.27 8.90 -11.95
CA ILE A 42 -11.32 8.15 -11.12
C ILE A 42 -11.32 8.53 -9.63
N TYR A 43 -12.01 9.62 -9.26
CA TYR A 43 -12.11 10.09 -7.88
C TYR A 43 -13.56 10.15 -7.42
N HIS A 44 -13.76 9.89 -6.13
CA HIS A 44 -14.99 10.19 -5.43
C HIS A 44 -14.65 11.19 -4.32
N LEU A 45 -15.13 12.42 -4.45
CA LEU A 45 -14.85 13.49 -3.50
C LEU A 45 -15.97 13.57 -2.47
N SER A 46 -15.67 13.31 -1.20
CA SER A 46 -16.57 13.62 -0.08
C SER A 46 -16.17 14.95 0.55
N LEU A 47 -17.03 15.95 0.42
CA LEU A 47 -16.83 17.26 1.02
C LEU A 47 -17.38 17.26 2.44
N VAL A 48 -16.54 17.68 3.39
CA VAL A 48 -16.95 17.83 4.77
C VAL A 48 -16.57 19.23 5.24
N SER A 49 -17.57 20.00 5.63
CA SER A 49 -17.43 21.39 6.07
C SER A 49 -17.50 21.55 7.59
N HIS A 50 -17.76 20.48 8.35
CA HIS A 50 -17.88 20.52 9.81
C HIS A 50 -17.12 19.35 10.47
N GLN A 51 -16.40 19.64 11.56
CA GLN A 51 -15.54 18.67 12.26
C GLN A 51 -16.33 17.47 12.82
N GLU A 52 -17.49 17.71 13.44
CA GLU A 52 -18.35 16.64 13.99
C GLU A 52 -18.81 15.66 12.91
N SER A 53 -19.19 16.19 11.74
CA SER A 53 -19.57 15.38 10.58
C SER A 53 -18.41 14.58 10.00
N LEU A 54 -17.17 15.03 10.16
CA LEU A 54 -16.00 14.29 9.68
C LEU A 54 -15.67 13.11 10.58
N VAL A 55 -15.75 13.27 11.90
CA VAL A 55 -15.52 12.17 12.85
C VAL A 55 -16.56 11.08 12.63
N GLU A 56 -17.85 11.45 12.50
CA GLU A 56 -18.91 10.49 12.14
C GLU A 56 -18.68 9.83 10.78
N LEU A 57 -18.17 10.57 9.79
CA LEU A 57 -17.86 10.00 8.47
C LEU A 57 -16.67 9.04 8.54
N ILE A 58 -15.64 9.37 9.30
CA ILE A 58 -14.48 8.49 9.51
C ILE A 58 -14.87 7.27 10.33
N GLU A 59 -15.79 7.36 11.28
CA GLU A 59 -16.31 6.19 12.00
C GLU A 59 -17.15 5.28 11.10
N ASN A 60 -18.03 5.86 10.27
CA ASN A 60 -18.93 5.09 9.40
C ASN A 60 -18.29 4.63 8.08
N GLN A 61 -17.23 5.28 7.63
CA GLN A 61 -16.60 5.08 6.32
C GLN A 61 -15.07 4.96 6.38
N ARG A 62 -14.50 4.63 7.56
CA ARG A 62 -13.05 4.45 7.78
C ARG A 62 -12.36 3.71 6.65
N GLU A 63 -12.94 2.58 6.29
CA GLU A 63 -12.46 1.65 5.29
C GLU A 63 -12.56 2.16 3.85
N LYS A 64 -13.37 3.19 3.60
CA LYS A 64 -13.61 3.71 2.26
C LYS A 64 -12.69 4.87 1.91
N ILE A 65 -12.13 5.58 2.89
CA ILE A 65 -11.29 6.77 2.68
C ILE A 65 -9.88 6.34 2.28
N ASP A 66 -9.45 6.76 1.09
CA ASP A 66 -8.12 6.45 0.57
C ASP A 66 -7.13 7.61 0.74
N CYS A 67 -7.62 8.86 0.81
CA CYS A 67 -6.76 10.02 1.03
C CYS A 67 -7.54 11.17 1.71
N LEU A 68 -6.88 11.90 2.60
CA LEU A 68 -7.36 13.13 3.20
C LEU A 68 -6.73 14.32 2.49
N LEU A 69 -7.56 15.27 2.09
CA LEU A 69 -7.15 16.59 1.60
C LEU A 69 -7.64 17.62 2.62
N VAL A 70 -6.73 18.35 3.25
CA VAL A 70 -7.06 19.27 4.35
C VAL A 70 -6.40 20.62 4.17
N SER A 71 -7.06 21.71 4.56
CA SER A 71 -6.42 23.02 4.64
C SER A 71 -5.55 23.15 5.90
N ASN A 72 -4.53 23.98 5.84
CA ASN A 72 -3.70 24.34 6.99
C ASN A 72 -4.39 25.43 7.83
N ASP A 73 -5.54 25.11 8.42
CA ASP A 73 -6.24 25.98 9.35
C ASP A 73 -6.25 25.37 10.77
N ASN A 74 -6.58 26.19 11.77
CA ASN A 74 -6.55 25.75 13.17
C ASN A 74 -7.52 24.59 13.43
N VAL A 75 -8.67 24.54 12.75
CA VAL A 75 -9.67 23.47 12.92
C VAL A 75 -9.14 22.17 12.33
N SER A 76 -8.58 22.21 11.11
CA SER A 76 -7.92 21.05 10.49
C SER A 76 -6.74 20.53 11.31
N ARG A 77 -5.93 21.41 11.93
CA ARG A 77 -4.83 20.98 12.81
C ARG A 77 -5.33 20.25 14.06
N GLN A 78 -6.41 20.75 14.69
CA GLN A 78 -7.03 20.09 15.85
C GLN A 78 -7.57 18.71 15.48
N LEU A 79 -8.23 18.62 14.33
CA LEU A 79 -8.74 17.37 13.78
C LEU A 79 -7.62 16.35 13.51
N LEU A 80 -6.54 16.75 12.82
CA LEU A 80 -5.40 15.86 12.54
C LEU A 80 -4.76 15.35 13.83
N SER A 81 -4.67 16.20 14.85
CA SER A 81 -4.21 15.80 16.19
C SER A 81 -5.13 14.76 16.82
N GLN A 82 -6.45 14.94 16.74
CA GLN A 82 -7.44 13.96 17.24
C GLN A 82 -7.35 12.62 16.50
N LEU A 83 -7.23 12.64 15.17
CA LEU A 83 -7.06 11.41 14.38
C LEU A 83 -5.77 10.68 14.74
N GLY A 84 -4.67 11.42 14.90
CA GLY A 84 -3.40 10.86 15.36
C GLY A 84 -3.50 10.21 16.75
N GLN A 85 -4.22 10.84 17.68
CA GLN A 85 -4.46 10.27 19.02
C GLN A 85 -5.32 9.00 18.99
N LEU A 86 -6.24 8.89 18.03
CA LEU A 86 -7.09 7.70 17.82
C LEU A 86 -6.37 6.59 17.03
N GLY A 87 -5.08 6.76 16.70
CA GLY A 87 -4.30 5.81 15.91
C GLY A 87 -4.78 5.69 14.46
N LEU A 88 -5.59 6.65 14.00
CA LEU A 88 -6.13 6.70 12.67
C LEU A 88 -5.15 7.42 11.76
N LEU A 89 -4.63 6.71 10.76
CA LEU A 89 -3.66 7.24 9.81
C LEU A 89 -4.23 7.09 8.40
N PHE A 90 -4.11 8.13 7.60
CA PHE A 90 -4.57 8.12 6.21
C PHE A 90 -3.55 8.89 5.37
N PRO A 91 -3.31 8.52 4.10
CA PRO A 91 -2.55 9.35 3.19
C PRO A 91 -3.10 10.79 3.22
N ALA A 92 -2.26 11.76 3.55
CA ALA A 92 -2.72 13.12 3.81
C ALA A 92 -1.99 14.15 2.94
N VAL A 93 -2.78 15.04 2.35
CA VAL A 93 -2.33 16.21 1.59
C VAL A 93 -2.81 17.46 2.32
N ILE A 94 -1.87 18.30 2.74
CA ILE A 94 -2.13 19.51 3.53
C ILE A 94 -1.89 20.74 2.64
N ALA A 95 -2.94 21.52 2.40
CA ALA A 95 -2.93 22.75 1.62
C ALA A 95 -2.50 23.94 2.48
N TYR A 96 -1.51 24.70 2.05
CA TYR A 96 -1.06 25.91 2.72
C TYR A 96 -1.40 27.15 1.90
N SER A 97 -1.77 28.22 2.59
CA SER A 97 -1.77 29.57 2.03
C SER A 97 -0.32 30.07 1.88
N GLU A 98 -0.08 30.99 0.95
CA GLU A 98 1.28 31.48 0.64
C GLU A 98 1.98 32.10 1.86
N ASP A 99 1.21 32.71 2.77
CA ASP A 99 1.74 33.34 3.98
C ASP A 99 2.32 32.33 5.00
N ASP A 100 1.85 31.08 4.97
CA ASP A 100 2.22 30.03 5.93
C ASP A 100 3.34 29.10 5.45
N PHE A 101 3.74 29.19 4.17
CA PHE A 101 4.73 28.28 3.57
C PHE A 101 6.15 28.45 4.15
N SER A 102 6.38 29.53 4.89
CA SER A 102 7.64 29.84 5.55
C SER A 102 7.93 29.00 6.81
N GLN A 103 6.98 28.20 7.29
CA GLN A 103 7.17 27.23 8.39
C GLN A 103 7.56 25.84 7.84
N GLU A 104 8.73 25.74 7.22
CA GLU A 104 9.33 24.46 6.86
C GLU A 104 9.56 23.59 8.12
N GLN A 105 9.35 22.28 7.97
CA GLN A 105 9.79 21.16 8.86
C GLN A 105 8.88 20.66 9.98
N ILE A 106 7.76 21.30 10.36
CA ILE A 106 6.89 20.70 11.39
C ILE A 106 5.89 19.73 10.74
N THR A 107 6.08 18.43 10.93
CA THR A 107 5.08 17.40 10.61
C THR A 107 3.81 17.66 11.43
N LEU A 108 2.67 17.85 10.78
CA LEU A 108 1.39 18.18 11.44
C LEU A 108 0.61 16.94 11.87
N TYR A 109 0.67 15.89 11.07
CA TYR A 109 -0.12 14.67 11.22
C TYR A 109 0.79 13.44 11.27
N HIS A 110 1.55 13.17 10.19
CA HIS A 110 2.44 12.02 10.14
C HIS A 110 3.60 12.20 9.14
N PRO A 111 4.70 11.43 9.23
CA PRO A 111 5.91 11.65 8.44
C PRO A 111 5.74 11.59 6.91
N ALA A 112 4.69 10.92 6.41
CA ALA A 112 4.39 10.83 4.99
C ALA A 112 3.37 11.85 4.47
N GLU A 113 3.04 12.87 5.25
CA GLU A 113 2.11 13.92 4.80
C GLU A 113 2.77 14.72 3.67
N VAL A 114 1.97 15.10 2.69
CA VAL A 114 2.42 15.94 1.58
C VAL A 114 1.88 17.33 1.77
N LYS A 115 2.76 18.32 1.72
CA LYS A 115 2.41 19.74 1.85
C LYS A 115 2.38 20.36 0.47
N PHE A 116 1.33 21.12 0.15
CA PHE A 116 1.23 21.79 -1.15
C PHE A 116 0.68 23.21 -1.00
N SER A 117 1.06 24.10 -1.92
CA SER A 117 0.57 25.48 -1.98
C SER A 117 -0.72 25.55 -2.80
N LEU A 118 -1.70 26.32 -2.33
CA LEU A 118 -2.96 26.58 -3.02
C LEU A 118 -2.77 27.15 -4.43
N VAL A 119 -1.71 27.93 -4.68
CA VAL A 119 -1.40 28.51 -6.00
C VAL A 119 -0.98 27.45 -7.02
N SER A 120 -0.57 26.28 -6.55
CA SER A 120 -0.23 25.11 -7.37
C SER A 120 -1.38 24.08 -7.49
N ALA A 121 -2.64 24.51 -7.32
CA ALA A 121 -3.81 23.64 -7.32
C ALA A 121 -3.90 22.72 -8.55
N GLU A 122 -3.42 23.14 -9.72
CA GLU A 122 -3.36 22.32 -10.94
C GLU A 122 -2.61 20.98 -10.74
N LYS A 123 -1.75 20.88 -9.72
CA LYS A 123 -0.97 19.70 -9.36
C LYS A 123 -1.59 18.85 -8.24
N ILE A 124 -2.81 19.14 -7.77
CA ILE A 124 -3.49 18.38 -6.68
C ILE A 124 -3.46 16.86 -6.94
N ASP A 125 -3.69 16.43 -8.19
CA ASP A 125 -3.63 15.02 -8.58
C ASP A 125 -2.26 14.39 -8.29
N THR A 126 -1.18 15.09 -8.67
CA THR A 126 0.20 14.62 -8.42
C THR A 126 0.53 14.59 -6.92
N GLN A 127 -0.01 15.53 -6.15
CA GLN A 127 0.23 15.58 -4.70
C GLN A 127 -0.53 14.46 -3.96
N ILE A 128 -1.73 14.12 -4.41
CA ILE A 128 -2.47 12.96 -3.92
C ILE A 128 -1.69 11.67 -4.21
N ASN A 129 -1.22 11.48 -5.44
CA ASN A 129 -0.43 10.30 -5.79
C ASN A 129 0.89 10.22 -4.98
N LEU A 130 1.52 11.36 -4.72
CA LEU A 130 2.70 11.44 -3.86
C LEU A 130 2.37 11.06 -2.40
N ALA A 131 1.24 11.54 -1.87
CA ALA A 131 0.82 11.22 -0.50
C ALA A 131 0.48 9.74 -0.33
N LEU A 132 -0.20 9.17 -1.32
CA LEU A 132 -0.49 7.73 -1.38
C LEU A 132 0.81 6.92 -1.39
N THR A 133 1.76 7.30 -2.24
CA THR A 133 3.07 6.63 -2.34
C THR A 133 3.87 6.75 -1.06
N ASN A 134 3.95 7.94 -0.46
CA ASN A 134 4.66 8.15 0.80
C ASN A 134 4.01 7.35 1.93
N PHE A 135 2.68 7.25 1.95
CA PHE A 135 1.95 6.49 2.96
C PHE A 135 2.13 4.99 2.83
N LEU A 136 2.17 4.44 1.61
CA LEU A 136 2.53 3.03 1.38
C LEU A 136 3.94 2.71 1.86
N ASN A 137 4.85 3.68 1.77
CA ASN A 137 6.24 3.56 2.25
C ASN A 137 6.41 3.92 3.73
N LEU A 138 5.34 4.26 4.47
CA LEU A 138 5.44 4.50 5.91
C LEU A 138 5.84 3.22 6.61
N SER A 139 7.02 3.23 7.22
CA SER A 139 7.39 2.18 8.16
C SER A 139 6.41 2.20 9.34
N PRO A 140 5.88 1.04 9.77
CA PRO A 140 5.05 0.97 10.97
C PRO A 140 5.82 1.44 12.22
N HIS A 141 7.14 1.53 12.18
CA HIS A 141 7.99 1.97 13.29
C HIS A 141 8.38 3.46 13.22
N ALA A 142 7.82 4.24 12.28
CA ALA A 142 8.13 5.65 12.17
C ALA A 142 7.69 6.40 13.45
N PRO A 143 8.49 7.36 13.96
CA PRO A 143 8.12 8.14 15.13
C PRO A 143 6.95 9.06 14.77
N LEU A 144 5.74 8.56 14.98
CA LEU A 144 4.54 9.38 15.13
C LEU A 144 4.76 10.26 16.38
N LYS A 145 4.34 11.53 16.33
CA LYS A 145 4.46 12.46 17.46
C LYS A 145 3.94 11.81 18.75
N GLU A 146 4.58 12.17 19.87
CA GLU A 146 4.57 11.61 21.24
C GLU A 146 3.21 11.41 21.97
N HIS A 147 2.10 11.26 21.27
CA HIS A 147 0.78 11.03 21.87
C HIS A 147 0.19 9.64 21.62
N LEU A 148 1.01 8.63 21.33
CA LEU A 148 0.54 7.25 21.41
C LEU A 148 0.46 6.79 22.87
N PRO A 149 -0.59 6.05 23.24
CA PRO A 149 -0.71 5.52 24.59
C PRO A 149 0.49 4.62 24.93
N GLN A 150 0.92 4.71 26.20
CA GLN A 150 2.13 4.07 26.72
C GLN A 150 2.01 2.54 26.85
N ASN A 151 0.91 1.95 26.39
CA ASN A 151 0.58 0.55 26.61
C ASN A 151 0.93 -0.33 25.38
N THR A 152 1.62 -1.45 25.61
CA THR A 152 2.19 -2.33 24.57
C THR A 152 1.12 -2.99 23.69
N GLN A 153 -0.09 -3.18 24.21
CA GLN A 153 -1.20 -3.80 23.47
C GLN A 153 -1.79 -2.85 22.40
N GLU A 154 -2.04 -1.59 22.76
CA GLU A 154 -2.63 -0.58 21.86
C GLU A 154 -1.69 -0.17 20.71
N ARG A 155 -0.37 -0.22 20.93
CA ARG A 155 0.63 -0.05 19.84
C ARG A 155 0.55 -1.18 18.82
N THR A 156 0.41 -2.42 19.29
CA THR A 156 0.38 -3.61 18.42
C THR A 156 -0.88 -3.61 17.54
N GLU A 157 -2.03 -3.21 18.10
CA GLU A 157 -3.27 -3.02 17.34
C GLU A 157 -3.14 -1.89 16.31
N SER A 158 -2.54 -0.76 16.68
CA SER A 158 -2.30 0.37 15.76
C SER A 158 -1.38 -0.02 14.58
N HIS A 159 -0.34 -0.82 14.83
CA HIS A 159 0.54 -1.33 13.77
C HIS A 159 -0.18 -2.29 12.82
N ASN A 160 -1.01 -3.19 13.35
CA ASN A 160 -1.80 -4.12 12.54
C ASN A 160 -2.84 -3.37 11.68
N LEU A 161 -3.47 -2.33 12.23
CA LEU A 161 -4.43 -1.48 11.51
C LEU A 161 -3.77 -0.71 10.36
N LEU A 162 -2.59 -0.10 10.60
CA LEU A 162 -1.84 0.60 9.55
C LEU A 162 -1.44 -0.36 8.42
N ALA A 163 -0.92 -1.54 8.76
CA ALA A 163 -0.52 -2.54 7.76
C ALA A 163 -1.72 -3.03 6.92
N LEU A 164 -2.87 -3.27 7.56
CA LEU A 164 -4.11 -3.67 6.88
C LEU A 164 -4.62 -2.56 5.94
N GLN A 165 -4.51 -1.30 6.36
CA GLN A 165 -4.92 -0.16 5.57
C GLN A 165 -3.98 0.10 4.38
N GLN A 166 -2.67 -0.04 4.57
CA GLN A 166 -1.67 0.01 3.50
C GLN A 166 -1.90 -1.12 2.48
N HIS A 167 -2.21 -2.33 2.93
CA HIS A 167 -2.50 -3.47 2.05
C HIS A 167 -3.74 -3.22 1.19
N ARG A 168 -4.87 -2.82 1.81
CA ARG A 168 -6.10 -2.50 1.08
C ARG A 168 -5.91 -1.37 0.08
N LEU A 169 -5.16 -0.33 0.47
CA LEU A 169 -4.87 0.79 -0.41
C LEU A 169 -3.99 0.34 -1.59
N ALA A 170 -3.00 -0.52 -1.34
CA ALA A 170 -2.16 -1.10 -2.38
C ALA A 170 -2.97 -1.94 -3.37
N GLU A 171 -3.85 -2.82 -2.90
CA GLU A 171 -4.76 -3.61 -3.76
C GLU A 171 -5.66 -2.71 -4.61
N LYS A 172 -6.26 -1.67 -4.01
CA LYS A 172 -7.11 -0.73 -4.73
C LYS A 172 -6.36 0.07 -5.79
N LEU A 173 -5.12 0.47 -5.50
CA LEU A 173 -4.24 1.16 -6.45
C LEU A 173 -3.77 0.21 -7.56
N GLN A 174 -3.49 -1.05 -7.24
CA GLN A 174 -3.11 -2.11 -8.18
C GLN A 174 -4.27 -2.45 -9.13
N GLU A 175 -5.51 -2.50 -8.63
CA GLU A 175 -6.71 -2.65 -9.47
C GLU A 175 -6.99 -1.40 -10.32
N ARG A 176 -6.74 -0.19 -9.80
CA ARG A 176 -7.05 1.10 -10.47
C ARG A 176 -6.06 1.49 -11.56
N LEU A 177 -4.76 1.39 -11.28
CA LEU A 177 -3.73 1.70 -12.25
C LEU A 177 -3.60 0.58 -13.29
N GLY A 178 -4.25 -0.56 -13.08
CA GLY A 178 -3.85 -1.80 -13.71
C GLY A 178 -2.36 -2.05 -13.45
N TYR A 179 -1.72 -2.76 -14.37
CA TYR A 179 -0.28 -2.98 -14.38
C TYR A 179 0.59 -1.72 -14.65
N LEU A 180 0.13 -0.50 -14.33
CA LEU A 180 0.95 0.72 -14.43
C LEU A 180 1.81 0.91 -13.17
N GLY A 181 3.12 0.99 -13.42
CA GLY A 181 4.17 1.01 -12.41
C GLY A 181 4.02 2.13 -11.40
N VAL A 182 3.75 1.74 -10.15
CA VAL A 182 4.10 2.53 -8.98
C VAL A 182 5.62 2.59 -8.93
N TYR A 183 6.18 3.78 -9.00
CA TYR A 183 7.63 3.99 -8.89
C TYR A 183 8.08 3.63 -7.47
N TYR A 184 8.59 2.42 -7.30
CA TYR A 184 9.19 2.03 -6.03
C TYR A 184 10.57 2.67 -5.89
N LYS A 185 10.65 3.75 -5.10
CA LYS A 185 11.95 4.29 -4.65
C LYS A 185 12.54 3.31 -3.63
N ARG A 186 13.35 2.37 -4.12
CA ARG A 186 14.03 1.40 -3.27
C ARG A 186 15.12 2.07 -2.43
N ASN A 187 15.26 1.65 -1.18
CA ASN A 187 16.32 2.12 -0.30
C ASN A 187 17.54 1.19 -0.41
N SER A 188 18.67 1.73 -0.85
CA SER A 188 19.88 0.92 -1.02
C SER A 188 20.39 0.33 0.29
N GLN A 189 20.10 0.94 1.44
CA GLN A 189 20.51 0.40 2.74
C GLN A 189 19.83 -0.94 3.08
N ASP A 190 18.65 -1.18 2.51
CA ASP A 190 17.87 -2.40 2.73
C ASP A 190 18.22 -3.51 1.72
N PHE A 191 19.12 -3.24 0.77
CA PHE A 191 19.58 -4.24 -0.19
C PHE A 191 20.35 -5.34 0.50
N TYR A 192 20.14 -6.57 0.05
CA TYR A 192 20.75 -7.77 0.61
C TYR A 192 22.26 -7.65 0.80
N GLN A 193 22.96 -7.05 -0.16
CA GLN A 193 24.41 -6.86 -0.12
C GLN A 193 24.88 -5.89 0.99
N ASN A 194 24.02 -4.97 1.41
CA ASN A 194 24.31 -3.95 2.43
C ASN A 194 23.86 -4.38 3.84
N LEU A 195 23.10 -5.46 3.95
CA LEU A 195 22.67 -6.03 5.22
C LEU A 195 23.83 -6.72 5.95
N THR A 196 23.76 -6.75 7.29
CA THR A 196 24.69 -7.55 8.10
C THR A 196 24.47 -9.05 7.87
N LYS A 197 25.48 -9.91 8.14
CA LYS A 197 25.33 -11.37 7.97
C LYS A 197 24.16 -11.97 8.76
N SER A 198 23.85 -11.41 9.93
CA SER A 198 22.68 -11.85 10.71
C SER A 198 21.37 -11.49 10.02
N GLN A 199 21.26 -10.27 9.48
CA GLN A 199 20.07 -9.82 8.74
C GLN A 199 19.92 -10.56 7.42
N GLN A 200 21.01 -10.82 6.68
CA GLN A 200 21.00 -11.63 5.47
C GLN A 200 20.45 -13.03 5.76
N LYS A 201 20.92 -13.68 6.83
CA LYS A 201 20.43 -15.00 7.24
C LYS A 201 18.95 -14.97 7.61
N GLN A 202 18.53 -13.95 8.36
CA GLN A 202 17.13 -13.79 8.73
C GLN A 202 16.22 -13.58 7.52
N LEU A 203 16.66 -12.73 6.57
CA LEU A 203 15.93 -12.48 5.33
C LEU A 203 15.86 -13.75 4.47
N HIS A 204 16.96 -14.49 4.32
CA HIS A 204 16.97 -15.78 3.61
C HIS A 204 15.97 -16.77 4.21
N GLN A 205 15.95 -16.89 5.54
CA GLN A 205 15.00 -17.78 6.24
C GLN A 205 13.55 -17.35 6.04
N GLN A 206 13.28 -16.04 6.05
CA GLN A 206 11.94 -15.51 5.78
C GLN A 206 11.51 -15.80 4.35
N LEU A 207 12.37 -15.51 3.37
CA LEU A 207 12.11 -15.80 1.96
C LEU A 207 11.91 -17.29 1.73
N ALA A 208 12.74 -18.17 2.29
CA ALA A 208 12.56 -19.61 2.19
C ALA A 208 11.25 -20.10 2.81
N THR A 209 10.82 -19.51 3.93
CA THR A 209 9.55 -19.83 4.57
C THR A 209 8.36 -19.40 3.72
N ASP A 210 8.39 -18.18 3.17
CA ASP A 210 7.33 -17.67 2.32
C ASP A 210 7.30 -18.42 0.97
N TYR A 211 8.46 -18.75 0.40
CA TYR A 211 8.59 -19.59 -0.79
C TYR A 211 8.00 -20.99 -0.58
N ARG A 212 8.26 -21.61 0.58
CA ARG A 212 7.63 -22.89 0.94
C ARG A 212 6.11 -22.83 0.96
N LYS A 213 5.51 -21.74 1.44
CA LYS A 213 4.06 -21.55 1.41
C LYS A 213 3.53 -21.47 -0.01
N ILE A 214 4.24 -20.77 -0.91
CA ILE A 214 3.89 -20.72 -2.32
C ILE A 214 3.86 -22.13 -2.89
N ILE A 215 4.94 -22.90 -2.74
CA ILE A 215 5.03 -24.24 -3.29
C ILE A 215 3.91 -25.15 -2.78
N LEU A 216 3.63 -25.14 -1.47
CA LEU A 216 2.58 -25.98 -0.89
C LEU A 216 1.17 -25.59 -1.36
N SER A 217 0.95 -24.32 -1.70
CA SER A 217 -0.37 -23.82 -2.12
C SER A 217 -0.48 -23.67 -3.65
N TYR A 218 0.57 -23.97 -4.42
CA TYR A 218 0.68 -23.58 -5.83
C TYR A 218 -0.34 -24.28 -6.73
N PHE A 219 -0.64 -25.54 -6.44
CA PHE A 219 -1.63 -26.33 -7.18
C PHE A 219 -3.02 -26.36 -6.49
N GLU A 220 -3.23 -25.50 -5.50
CA GLU A 220 -4.53 -25.30 -4.85
C GLU A 220 -5.34 -24.16 -5.55
N ASP A 221 -6.14 -23.39 -4.82
CA ASP A 221 -7.01 -22.33 -5.39
C ASP A 221 -6.25 -21.08 -5.88
N GLU A 222 -6.56 -20.63 -7.10
CA GLU A 222 -5.84 -19.55 -7.82
C GLU A 222 -5.90 -18.15 -7.15
N SER A 223 -6.93 -17.84 -6.37
CA SER A 223 -7.08 -16.48 -5.81
C SER A 223 -6.12 -16.20 -4.65
N ASN A 224 -5.76 -17.22 -3.87
CA ASN A 224 -4.88 -17.07 -2.70
C ASN A 224 -3.40 -17.09 -3.11
N ILE A 225 -3.04 -17.92 -4.10
CA ILE A 225 -1.63 -18.09 -4.51
C ILE A 225 -1.00 -16.79 -5.03
N ASN A 226 -1.73 -16.00 -5.80
CA ASN A 226 -1.25 -14.73 -6.34
C ASN A 226 -0.85 -13.75 -5.23
N GLN A 227 -1.62 -13.67 -4.15
CA GLN A 227 -1.30 -12.80 -3.00
C GLN A 227 -0.02 -13.24 -2.28
N ILE A 228 0.19 -14.56 -2.16
CA ILE A 228 1.38 -15.13 -1.52
C ILE A 228 2.62 -14.89 -2.41
N ILE A 229 2.48 -15.05 -3.73
CA ILE A 229 3.53 -14.74 -4.72
C ILE A 229 3.89 -13.26 -4.66
N ASP A 230 2.89 -12.36 -4.71
CA ASP A 230 3.11 -10.91 -4.66
C ASP A 230 3.85 -10.49 -3.39
N ARG A 231 3.48 -11.05 -2.23
CA ARG A 231 4.18 -10.79 -0.96
C ARG A 231 5.66 -11.20 -1.02
N PHE A 232 5.96 -12.39 -1.53
CA PHE A 232 7.33 -12.88 -1.68
C PHE A 232 8.13 -12.00 -2.66
N VAL A 233 7.54 -11.70 -3.82
CA VAL A 233 8.18 -10.91 -4.88
C VAL A 233 8.47 -9.49 -4.41
N ASN A 234 7.56 -8.86 -3.66
CA ASN A 234 7.79 -7.54 -3.07
C ASN A 234 9.02 -7.55 -2.14
N GLN A 235 9.11 -8.51 -1.23
CA GLN A 235 10.27 -8.64 -0.34
C GLN A 235 11.57 -8.83 -1.13
N ALA A 236 11.56 -9.71 -2.13
CA ALA A 236 12.71 -9.96 -2.99
C ALA A 236 13.13 -8.70 -3.78
N PHE A 237 12.16 -7.97 -4.33
CA PHE A 237 12.39 -6.76 -5.12
C PHE A 237 12.97 -5.60 -4.29
N PHE A 238 12.43 -5.36 -3.09
CA PHE A 238 12.91 -4.28 -2.22
C PHE A 238 14.29 -4.57 -1.63
N ALA A 239 14.58 -5.84 -1.33
CA ALA A 239 15.89 -6.26 -0.88
C ALA A 239 16.91 -6.48 -2.02
N ASP A 240 16.53 -6.19 -3.28
CA ASP A 240 17.35 -6.38 -4.48
C ASP A 240 17.96 -7.80 -4.57
N ILE A 241 17.12 -8.80 -4.30
CA ILE A 241 17.47 -10.21 -4.38
C ILE A 241 17.61 -10.61 -5.85
N SER A 242 18.73 -11.27 -6.17
CA SER A 242 18.98 -11.76 -7.52
C SER A 242 18.14 -13.00 -7.86
N VAL A 243 17.83 -13.19 -9.14
CA VAL A 243 17.16 -14.40 -9.63
C VAL A 243 17.92 -15.67 -9.23
N SER A 244 19.26 -15.62 -9.21
CA SER A 244 20.10 -16.74 -8.76
C SER A 244 19.83 -17.15 -7.32
N GLN A 245 19.59 -16.19 -6.42
CA GLN A 245 19.27 -16.49 -5.02
C GLN A 245 17.86 -17.08 -4.86
N ILE A 246 16.91 -16.67 -5.69
CA ILE A 246 15.57 -17.29 -5.71
C ILE A 246 15.67 -18.74 -6.19
N LEU A 247 16.49 -19.01 -7.21
CA LEU A 247 16.76 -20.37 -7.67
C LEU A 247 17.46 -21.20 -6.59
N GLU A 248 18.38 -20.62 -5.83
CA GLU A 248 19.02 -21.28 -4.69
C GLU A 248 17.98 -21.72 -3.65
N ILE A 249 17.10 -20.81 -3.21
CA ILE A 249 15.98 -21.13 -2.29
C ILE A 249 15.11 -22.25 -2.85
N HIS A 250 14.78 -22.20 -4.15
CA HIS A 250 13.99 -23.25 -4.79
C HIS A 250 14.70 -24.61 -4.73
N MET A 251 15.98 -24.66 -5.09
CA MET A 251 16.75 -25.91 -5.10
C MET A 251 16.90 -26.49 -3.69
N GLU A 252 17.20 -25.65 -2.69
CA GLU A 252 17.25 -26.07 -1.28
C GLU A 252 15.91 -26.71 -0.84
N LEU A 253 14.78 -26.09 -1.20
CA LEU A 253 13.47 -26.60 -0.84
C LEU A 253 13.11 -27.89 -1.61
N MET A 254 13.47 -28.00 -2.89
CA MET A 254 13.25 -29.22 -3.67
C MET A 254 14.06 -30.39 -3.09
N ASP A 255 15.29 -30.15 -2.65
CA ASP A 255 16.12 -31.16 -1.98
C ASP A 255 15.49 -31.61 -0.65
N GLU A 256 14.94 -30.69 0.13
CA GLU A 256 14.21 -31.01 1.36
C GLU A 256 12.97 -31.86 1.08
N PHE A 257 12.16 -31.50 0.07
CA PHE A 257 10.98 -32.29 -0.30
C PHE A 257 11.34 -33.65 -0.90
N ALA A 258 12.40 -33.74 -1.69
CA ALA A 258 12.92 -35.00 -2.22
C ALA A 258 13.27 -35.97 -1.08
N GLN A 259 14.05 -35.50 -0.09
CA GLN A 259 14.38 -36.29 1.09
C GLN A 259 13.13 -36.76 1.84
N GLN A 260 12.15 -35.89 2.04
CA GLN A 260 10.90 -36.23 2.71
C GLN A 260 10.08 -37.27 1.92
N LEU A 261 9.91 -37.09 0.61
CA LEU A 261 9.18 -38.03 -0.24
C LEU A 261 9.84 -39.41 -0.27
N LYS A 262 11.18 -39.48 -0.31
CA LYS A 262 11.93 -40.74 -0.18
C LYS A 262 11.64 -41.46 1.13
N LEU A 263 11.59 -40.73 2.25
CA LEU A 263 11.25 -41.31 3.56
C LEU A 263 9.80 -41.80 3.63
N GLU A 264 8.89 -41.12 2.92
CA GLU A 264 7.48 -41.52 2.79
C GLU A 264 7.25 -42.62 1.73
N GLY A 265 8.28 -43.05 0.98
CA GLY A 265 8.18 -44.05 -0.08
C GLY A 265 7.43 -43.56 -1.33
N ARG A 266 7.40 -42.25 -1.56
CA ARG A 266 6.72 -41.59 -2.70
C ARG A 266 7.72 -41.26 -3.83
N SER A 267 7.21 -41.11 -5.06
CA SER A 267 8.04 -40.63 -6.18
C SER A 267 8.36 -39.15 -6.04
N GLU A 268 9.56 -38.77 -6.45
CA GLU A 268 10.04 -37.38 -6.51
C GLU A 268 9.66 -36.68 -7.82
N ASP A 269 9.06 -37.40 -8.78
CA ASP A 269 8.74 -36.85 -10.11
C ASP A 269 7.82 -35.61 -10.04
N ILE A 270 6.96 -35.54 -9.03
CA ILE A 270 6.06 -34.40 -8.78
C ILE A 270 6.83 -33.08 -8.55
N LEU A 271 8.09 -33.15 -8.12
CA LEU A 271 8.91 -31.96 -7.88
C LEU A 271 9.25 -31.23 -9.19
N LEU A 272 9.20 -31.93 -10.33
CA LEU A 272 9.41 -31.32 -11.64
C LEU A 272 8.31 -30.31 -11.98
N ASP A 273 7.10 -30.51 -11.47
CA ASP A 273 5.95 -29.63 -11.75
C ASP A 273 6.13 -28.26 -11.06
N TYR A 274 6.85 -28.21 -9.94
CA TYR A 274 7.19 -26.95 -9.25
C TYR A 274 8.18 -26.06 -10.01
N ARG A 275 8.70 -26.52 -11.16
CA ARG A 275 9.39 -25.62 -12.12
C ARG A 275 8.45 -24.53 -12.62
N LEU A 276 7.15 -24.81 -12.74
CA LEU A 276 6.15 -23.79 -13.09
C LEU A 276 6.09 -22.68 -12.04
N ALA A 277 6.12 -23.03 -10.76
CA ALA A 277 6.13 -22.05 -9.67
C ALA A 277 7.35 -21.11 -9.71
N VAL A 278 8.54 -21.63 -10.00
CA VAL A 278 9.75 -20.79 -10.19
C VAL A 278 9.58 -19.83 -11.35
N ILE A 279 9.13 -20.35 -12.51
CA ILE A 279 8.93 -19.54 -13.71
C ILE A 279 7.98 -18.39 -13.41
N ASP A 280 6.90 -18.69 -12.69
CA ASP A 280 5.87 -17.74 -12.32
C ASP A 280 6.39 -16.64 -11.37
N ILE A 281 7.08 -17.03 -10.29
CA ILE A 281 7.70 -16.10 -9.34
C ILE A 281 8.73 -15.20 -10.03
N VAL A 282 9.58 -15.77 -10.88
CA VAL A 282 10.59 -15.00 -11.62
C VAL A 282 9.91 -14.06 -12.63
N ALA A 283 8.84 -14.49 -13.29
CA ALA A 283 8.07 -13.63 -14.18
C ALA A 283 7.46 -12.44 -13.43
N HIS A 284 6.87 -12.66 -12.25
CA HIS A 284 6.35 -11.60 -11.38
C HIS A 284 7.45 -10.62 -10.97
N LEU A 285 8.63 -11.12 -10.58
CA LEU A 285 9.77 -10.27 -10.22
C LEU A 285 10.30 -9.48 -11.42
N CYS A 286 10.46 -10.11 -12.58
CA CYS A 286 10.87 -9.45 -13.81
C CYS A 286 9.88 -8.34 -14.21
N GLU A 287 8.59 -8.59 -14.04
CA GLU A 287 7.55 -7.60 -14.29
C GLU A 287 7.61 -6.44 -13.29
N MET A 288 7.91 -6.69 -12.01
CA MET A 288 8.21 -5.62 -11.04
C MET A 288 9.40 -4.77 -11.47
N TYR A 289 10.52 -5.38 -11.87
CA TYR A 289 11.68 -4.65 -12.36
C TYR A 289 11.36 -3.86 -13.64
N ARG A 290 10.66 -4.46 -14.61
CA ARG A 290 10.23 -3.80 -15.84
C ARG A 290 9.35 -2.57 -15.55
N ARG A 291 8.45 -2.67 -14.57
CA ARG A 291 7.57 -1.55 -14.14
C ARG A 291 8.30 -0.47 -13.36
N SER A 292 9.40 -0.82 -12.70
CA SER A 292 10.22 0.14 -11.94
C SER A 292 11.07 1.05 -12.83
N ILE A 293 11.27 0.69 -14.11
CA ILE A 293 12.00 1.52 -15.08
C ILE A 293 11.05 2.62 -15.59
N PRO A 294 11.41 3.91 -15.44
CA PRO A 294 10.64 5.01 -16.01
C PRO A 294 10.51 4.84 -17.53
N ARG A 295 9.27 4.90 -18.03
CA ARG A 295 9.04 5.01 -19.47
C ARG A 295 9.31 6.46 -19.88
N GLU A 296 10.18 6.66 -20.85
CA GLU A 296 10.56 7.97 -21.41
C GLU A 296 9.34 8.76 -21.99
N ASP A 297 8.20 8.09 -22.19
CA ASP A 297 6.96 8.69 -22.71
C ASP A 297 6.09 9.42 -21.67
N VAL A 298 6.47 9.40 -20.39
CA VAL A 298 5.91 10.37 -19.43
C VAL A 298 6.83 11.56 -19.45
N SER A 299 6.57 12.49 -20.38
CA SER A 299 7.08 13.85 -20.33
C SER A 299 6.63 14.47 -18.99
N LEU A 300 7.42 14.24 -17.95
CA LEU A 300 7.52 15.11 -16.81
C LEU A 300 8.24 16.34 -17.33
N ASP A 301 7.52 17.21 -18.03
CA ASP A 301 8.00 18.57 -18.27
C ASP A 301 8.11 19.23 -16.89
N ILE A 302 9.37 19.31 -16.44
CA ILE A 302 9.84 19.91 -15.19
C ILE A 302 9.47 21.40 -15.14
#